data_AF-A0A931W0M3-F1
#
_entry.id   AF-A0A931W0M3-F1
#
_cell.length_a   1.000
_cell.length_b   1.000
_cell.length_c   1.000
_cell.angle_alpha   90.00
_cell.angle_beta   90.00
_cell.angle_gamma   90.00
#
_symmetry.space_group_name_H-M   'P 1'
#
loop_
_entity.id
_entity.type
_entity.pdbx_description
1 polymer ?
#
loop_
_entity_poly.entity_id
_entity_poly.type
_entity_poly.pdbx_seq_one_letter_code
_entity_poly.pdbx_strand_id
1 'polypeptide(L)' 'MVDTLKKAAMRVMNQEDFLKQLRSQGVEPVTSATPEQTADLIKAEIAHWSPIVQATIKE' A
#
# COMPACT_ATOMS: atom_id res chain seq x y z
N MET A 1 15.52 -5.97 -10.96
CA MET A 1 14.95 -4.59 -10.93
C MET A 1 13.99 -4.40 -9.76
N VAL A 2 13.00 -5.29 -9.58
CA VAL A 2 12.05 -5.24 -8.44
C VAL A 2 12.78 -5.23 -7.08
N ASP A 3 13.80 -6.05 -6.90
CA ASP A 3 14.58 -6.07 -5.64
C ASP A 3 15.31 -4.77 -5.34
N THR A 4 15.80 -4.07 -6.37
CA THR A 4 16.47 -2.77 -6.21
C THR A 4 15.49 -1.73 -5.70
N LEU A 5 14.28 -1.69 -6.28
CA LEU A 5 13.21 -0.79 -5.84
C LEU A 5 12.73 -1.13 -4.43
N LYS A 6 12.56 -2.42 -4.11
CA LYS A 6 12.22 -2.89 -2.77
C LYS A 6 13.23 -2.39 -1.73
N LYS A 7 14.53 -2.56 -1.99
CA LYS A 7 15.60 -2.09 -1.08
C LYS A 7 15.58 -0.57 -0.90
N ALA A 8 15.37 0.18 -1.98
CA ALA A 8 15.28 1.64 -1.92
C ALA A 8 14.05 2.09 -1.10
N ALA A 9 12.89 1.48 -1.33
CA ALA A 9 11.67 1.75 -0.58
C ALA A 9 11.85 1.45 0.91
N MET A 10 12.39 0.27 1.26
CA MET A 10 12.67 -0.10 2.65
C MET A 10 13.62 0.87 3.33
N ARG A 11 14.61 1.41 2.62
CA ARG A 11 15.54 2.41 3.17
C ARG A 11 14.81 3.66 3.65
N VAL A 12 13.87 4.16 2.85
CA VAL A 12 13.07 5.35 3.21
C VAL A 12 12.09 5.03 4.33
N MET A 13 11.46 3.86 4.30
CA MET A 13 10.54 3.40 5.35
C MET A 13 11.21 3.15 6.71
N ASN A 14 12.55 3.12 6.76
CA ASN A 14 13.32 3.04 8.01
C ASN A 14 13.78 4.41 8.54
N GLN A 15 13.45 5.52 7.85
CA GLN A 15 13.82 6.86 8.29
C GLN A 15 12.75 7.43 9.23
N GLU A 16 13.11 7.69 10.48
CA GLU A 16 12.15 8.21 11.46
C GLU A 16 11.49 9.52 11.05
N ASP A 17 12.25 10.46 10.47
CA ASP A 17 11.72 11.76 10.07
C ASP A 17 10.67 11.64 8.96
N PHE A 18 10.88 10.70 8.03
CA PHE A 18 9.91 10.36 7.01
C PHE A 18 8.64 9.74 7.62
N LEU A 19 8.80 8.81 8.57
CA LEU A 19 7.66 8.21 9.27
C LEU A 19 6.89 9.24 10.11
N LYS A 20 7.57 10.19 10.75
CA LYS A 20 6.94 11.31 11.48
C LYS A 20 6.14 12.18 10.52
N GLN A 21 6.67 12.47 9.33
CA GLN A 21 5.97 13.25 8.31
C GLN A 21 4.73 12.53 7.76
N LEU A 22 4.77 11.21 7.59
CA LEU A 22 3.58 10.45 7.18
C LEU A 22 2.51 10.48 8.28
N ARG A 23 2.91 10.24 9.53
CA ARG A 23 1.98 10.27 10.67
C ARG A 23 1.38 11.66 10.91
N SER A 24 2.12 12.74 10.67
CA SER A 24 1.56 14.10 10.77
C SER A 24 0.48 14.39 9.72
N GLN A 25 0.42 13.59 8.66
CA GLN A 25 -0.63 13.63 7.63
C GLN A 25 -1.75 12.61 7.88
N GLY A 26 -1.73 11.91 9.02
CA GLY A 26 -2.71 10.87 9.35
C GLY A 26 -2.50 9.55 8.63
N VAL A 27 -1.34 9.34 7.99
CA VAL A 27 -0.99 8.08 7.34
C VAL A 27 -0.35 7.13 8.34
N GLU A 28 -0.83 5.89 8.40
CA GLU A 28 -0.17 4.81 9.13
C GLU A 28 0.77 4.03 8.20
N PRO A 29 2.10 4.18 8.33
CA PRO A 29 3.06 3.58 7.40
C PRO A 29 3.26 2.07 7.65
N VAL A 30 3.10 1.26 6.60
CA VAL A 30 3.44 -0.17 6.63
C VAL A 30 4.92 -0.36 6.30
N THR A 31 5.76 -0.55 7.32
CA THR A 31 7.23 -0.62 7.17
C THR A 31 7.76 -2.00 6.78
N SER A 32 6.93 -3.05 6.90
CA SER A 32 7.32 -4.45 6.66
C SER A 32 6.79 -5.04 5.34
N ALA A 33 6.17 -4.22 4.49
CA ALA A 33 5.52 -4.68 3.26
C ALA A 33 6.48 -5.39 2.30
N THR A 34 6.04 -6.53 1.76
CA THR A 34 6.71 -7.23 0.66
C THR A 34 5.94 -7.05 -0.66
N PRO A 35 6.59 -7.27 -1.82
CA PRO A 35 5.90 -7.29 -3.10
C PRO A 35 4.73 -8.27 -3.15
N GLU A 36 4.88 -9.44 -2.51
CA GLU A 36 3.85 -10.48 -2.42
C GLU A 36 2.65 -10.01 -1.60
N GLN A 37 2.90 -9.41 -0.43
CA GLN A 37 1.84 -8.81 0.39
C GLN A 37 1.10 -7.69 -0.36
N THR A 38 1.81 -6.90 -1.15
CA THR A 38 1.22 -5.86 -1.99
C THR A 38 0.33 -6.46 -3.08
N ALA A 39 0.78 -7.53 -3.75
CA ALA A 39 0.00 -8.22 -4.76
C ALA A 39 -1.27 -8.85 -4.18
N ASP A 40 -1.19 -9.43 -2.98
CA ASP A 40 -2.35 -10.03 -2.32
C ASP A 40 -3.36 -8.98 -1.85
N LEU A 41 -2.88 -7.82 -1.37
CA LEU A 41 -3.74 -6.67 -1.07
C LEU A 41 -4.50 -6.22 -2.33
N ILE A 42 -3.82 -6.04 -3.46
CA ILE A 42 -4.48 -5.61 -4.71
C ILE A 42 -5.59 -6.59 -5.11
N LYS A 43 -5.34 -7.90 -5.04
CA LYS A 43 -6.36 -8.91 -5.36
C LYS A 43 -7.55 -8.82 -4.41
N ALA A 44 -7.29 -8.64 -3.11
CA ALA A 44 -8.33 -8.54 -2.09
C ALA A 44 -9.20 -7.29 -2.30
N GLU A 45 -8.58 -6.14 -2.56
CA GLU A 45 -9.28 -4.87 -2.82
C GLU A 45 -10.13 -4.95 -4.09
N ILE A 46 -9.61 -5.53 -5.18
CA ILE A 46 -10.39 -5.75 -6.41
C ILE A 46 -11.61 -6.63 -6.13
N ALA A 47 -11.43 -7.74 -5.42
CA ALA A 47 -12.53 -8.66 -5.09
C ALA A 47 -13.58 -7.98 -4.20
N HIS A 48 -13.16 -7.13 -3.28
CA HIS A 48 -14.07 -6.41 -2.38
C HIS A 48 -14.86 -5.30 -3.10
N TRP A 49 -14.18 -4.45 -3.86
CA TRP A 49 -14.79 -3.24 -4.43
C TRP A 49 -15.51 -3.48 -5.75
N SER A 50 -15.09 -4.46 -6.56
CA SER A 50 -15.74 -4.75 -7.87
C SER A 50 -17.26 -4.91 -7.78
N PRO A 51 -17.84 -5.74 -6.89
CA PRO A 51 -19.29 -5.89 -6.81
C PRO A 51 -19.99 -4.60 -6.34
N ILE A 52 -19.39 -3.84 -5.44
CA ILE A 52 -19.94 -2.57 -4.93
C ILE A 52 -20.07 -1.56 -6.08
N VAL A 53 -18.99 -1.37 -6.84
CA VAL A 53 -18.95 -0.45 -7.98
C VAL A 53 -19.95 -0.89 -9.06
N GLN A 54 -20.05 -2.18 -9.36
CA GLN A 54 -21.01 -2.70 -10.34
C GLN A 54 -22.46 -2.51 -9.93
N ALA A 55 -22.76 -2.55 -8.63
CA ALA A 55 -24.10 -2.28 -8.12
C ALA A 55 -24.47 -0.79 -8.31
N THR A 56 -23.53 0.12 -8.02
CA THR A 56 -23.77 1.57 -8.10
C THR A 56 -23.91 2.09 -9.53
N ILE A 57 -23.30 1.44 -10.53
CA ILE A 57 -23.36 1.88 -11.94
C ILE A 57 -24.66 1.43 -12.66
N LYS A 58 -25.44 0.53 -12.06
CA LYS A 58 -26.68 0.01 -12.67
C LYS A 58 -27.95 0.82 -12.35
N GLU A 59 -27.84 1.91 -11.61
CA GLU A 59 -28.90 2.91 -11.39
C GLU A 59 -28.71 4.11 -12.34
#